data_AF-A0A7W6JDW9-F1
#
_entry.id   AF-A0A7W6JDW9-F1
#
_cell.length_a   1.000
_cell.length_b   1.000
_cell.length_c   1.000
_cell.angle_alpha   90.00
_cell.angle_beta   90.00
_cell.angle_gamma   90.00
#
_symmetry.space_group_name_H-M   'P 1'
#
loop_
_entity.id
_entity.type
_entity.pdbx_description
1 polymer ?
#
loop_
_entity_poly.entity_id
_entity_poly.type
_entity_poly.pdbx_seq_one_letter_code
_entity_poly.pdbx_strand_id
1 'polypeptide(L)'
;MLDAAARAQLPFTVDLPSGFEIVTGRPGPDFRIYTIRRDGRSFVMVYAGPASQFPIYTGEMIEAGGRASVVATEDGQRHALEHLFQRPDAPREIHIWTMTLDGADRALAERIAQSVDIR
;
A
#
# COMPACT_ATOMS: atom_id res chain seq x y z
N MET A 1 -3.80 11.63 -11.90
CA MET A 1 -3.14 12.14 -10.69
C MET A 1 -4.20 12.69 -9.75
N LEU A 2 -4.09 12.43 -8.46
CA LEU A 2 -4.92 13.06 -7.43
C LEU A 2 -4.30 14.39 -7.00
N ASP A 3 -5.12 15.44 -6.94
CA ASP A 3 -4.73 16.70 -6.33
C ASP A 3 -4.77 16.64 -4.79
N ALA A 4 -4.44 17.75 -4.12
CA ALA A 4 -4.41 17.80 -2.67
C ALA A 4 -5.78 17.56 -2.02
N ALA A 5 -6.87 18.06 -2.63
CA ALA A 5 -8.21 17.90 -2.10
C ALA A 5 -8.67 16.44 -2.20
N ALA A 6 -8.44 15.80 -3.35
CA ALA A 6 -8.75 14.40 -3.56
C ALA A 6 -7.91 13.48 -2.66
N ARG A 7 -6.63 13.82 -2.43
CA ARG A 7 -5.77 13.10 -1.46
C ARG A 7 -6.28 13.19 -0.03
N ALA A 8 -6.82 14.34 0.38
CA ALA A 8 -7.38 14.51 1.73
C ALA A 8 -8.62 13.65 1.98
N GLN A 9 -9.31 13.23 0.92
CA GLN A 9 -10.50 12.37 0.98
C GLN A 9 -10.19 10.87 0.91
N LEU A 10 -8.91 10.48 0.77
CA LEU A 10 -8.53 9.07 0.80
C LEU A 10 -8.86 8.46 2.16
N PRO A 11 -9.24 7.16 2.22
CA PRO A 11 -9.53 6.47 3.48
C PRO A 11 -8.25 6.12 4.27
N PHE A 12 -7.10 6.61 3.82
CA PHE A 12 -5.79 6.43 4.42
C PHE A 12 -4.95 7.71 4.30
N THR A 13 -3.91 7.80 5.10
CA THR A 13 -2.79 8.75 4.95
C THR A 13 -1.58 8.03 4.36
N VAL A 14 -0.68 8.78 3.74
CA VAL A 14 0.61 8.26 3.24
C VAL A 14 1.61 9.40 3.15
N ASP A 15 2.85 9.14 3.56
CA ASP A 15 3.96 10.04 3.31
C ASP A 15 4.36 9.92 1.83
N LEU A 16 4.06 10.95 1.05
CA LEU A 16 4.32 10.97 -0.40
C LEU A 16 5.60 11.77 -0.68
N PRO A 17 6.74 11.13 -1.00
CA PRO A 17 7.98 11.83 -1.28
C PRO A 17 7.86 12.71 -2.52
N SER A 18 8.71 13.74 -2.62
CA SER A 18 8.76 14.59 -3.81
C SER A 18 9.00 13.77 -5.08
N GLY A 19 8.29 14.12 -6.16
CA GLY A 19 8.33 13.39 -7.43
C GLY A 19 7.39 12.19 -7.52
N PHE A 20 6.75 11.77 -6.42
CA PHE A 20 5.70 10.76 -6.46
C PHE A 20 4.32 11.37 -6.69
N GLU A 21 3.49 10.60 -7.38
CA GLU A 21 2.08 10.88 -7.57
C GLU A 21 1.23 9.68 -7.16
N ILE A 22 -0.02 9.97 -6.78
CA ILE A 22 -1.06 8.96 -6.59
C ILE A 22 -2.01 9.04 -7.78
N VAL A 23 -2.27 7.90 -8.41
CA VAL A 23 -3.27 7.78 -9.48
C VAL A 23 -4.28 6.72 -9.10
N THR A 24 -5.53 6.92 -9.51
CA THR A 24 -6.59 5.93 -9.31
C THR A 24 -6.67 5.04 -10.54
N GLY A 25 -6.71 3.72 -10.34
CA GLY A 25 -7.06 2.77 -11.39
C GLY A 25 -8.55 2.86 -11.76
N ARG A 26 -9.02 1.99 -12.65
CA ARG A 26 -10.46 1.90 -12.94
C ARG A 26 -11.18 1.38 -11.69
N PRO A 27 -12.10 2.14 -11.09
CA PRO A 27 -12.81 1.71 -9.88
C PRO A 27 -13.75 0.53 -10.18
N GLY A 28 -13.83 -0.43 -9.26
CA GLY A 28 -14.95 -1.36 -9.19
C GLY A 28 -16.16 -0.73 -8.50
N PRO A 29 -17.32 -1.42 -8.42
CA PRO A 29 -18.50 -0.89 -7.73
C PRO A 29 -18.20 -0.55 -6.26
N ASP A 30 -17.57 -1.48 -5.53
CA ASP A 30 -17.38 -1.37 -4.08
C ASP A 30 -15.91 -1.23 -3.64
N PHE A 31 -14.99 -1.07 -4.59
CA PHE A 31 -13.57 -0.89 -4.29
C PHE A 31 -12.90 0.18 -5.14
N ARG A 32 -11.76 0.67 -4.63
CA ARG A 32 -10.84 1.56 -5.33
C ARG A 32 -9.43 0.99 -5.27
N ILE A 33 -8.68 1.17 -6.35
CA ILE A 33 -7.25 0.89 -6.41
C ILE A 33 -6.52 2.20 -6.63
N TYR A 34 -5.52 2.46 -5.80
CA TYR A 34 -4.60 3.58 -5.94
C TYR A 34 -3.21 3.05 -6.24
N THR A 35 -2.51 3.71 -7.16
CA THR A 35 -1.13 3.42 -7.50
C THR A 35 -0.29 4.62 -7.09
N ILE A 36 0.70 4.39 -6.23
CA ILE A 36 1.74 5.35 -5.89
C ILE A 36 2.92 5.08 -6.82
N ARG A 37 3.28 6.08 -7.62
CA ARG A 37 4.26 5.94 -8.70
C ARG A 37 5.15 7.16 -8.83
N ARG A 38 6.31 6.97 -9.44
CA ARG A 38 7.25 8.03 -9.84
C ARG A 38 7.67 7.78 -11.28
N ASP A 39 7.63 8.81 -12.13
CA ASP A 39 8.00 8.73 -13.55
C ASP A 39 7.29 7.58 -14.31
N GLY A 40 6.02 7.34 -13.98
CA GLY A 40 5.21 6.27 -14.55
C GLY A 40 5.48 4.86 -14.01
N ARG A 41 6.54 4.65 -13.20
CA ARG A 41 6.86 3.38 -12.55
C ARG A 41 6.09 3.24 -11.23
N SER A 42 5.35 2.15 -11.07
CA SER A 42 4.61 1.84 -9.85
C SER A 42 5.55 1.38 -8.73
N PHE A 43 5.31 1.85 -7.51
CA PHE A 43 6.05 1.46 -6.31
C PHE A 43 5.15 0.76 -5.29
N VAL A 44 3.97 1.32 -5.03
CA VAL A 44 3.02 0.79 -4.06
C VAL A 44 1.64 0.81 -4.66
N MET A 45 0.89 -0.24 -4.41
CA MET A 45 -0.52 -0.35 -4.73
C MET A 45 -1.32 -0.35 -3.43
N VAL A 46 -2.48 0.32 -3.43
CA VAL A 46 -3.41 0.36 -2.31
C VAL A 46 -4.80 -0.01 -2.79
N TYR A 47 -5.32 -1.13 -2.33
CA TYR A 47 -6.72 -1.52 -2.45
C TYR A 47 -7.50 -0.97 -1.25
N ALA A 48 -8.67 -0.41 -1.51
CA ALA A 48 -9.65 -0.05 -0.48
C ALA A 48 -11.03 -0.57 -0.90
N GLY A 49 -11.58 -1.52 -0.13
CA GLY A 49 -12.83 -2.20 -0.50
C GLY A 49 -13.33 -3.21 0.54
N PRO A 50 -14.27 -4.10 0.16
CA PRO A 50 -14.89 -5.05 1.08
C PRO A 50 -14.00 -6.25 1.46
N ALA A 51 -13.17 -6.73 0.52
CA ALA A 51 -12.30 -7.88 0.70
C ALA A 51 -11.22 -7.89 -0.39
N SER A 52 -9.97 -7.91 0.04
CA SER A 52 -8.76 -8.01 -0.77
C SER A 52 -8.26 -9.44 -0.83
N GLN A 53 -7.43 -9.76 -1.83
CA GLN A 53 -6.63 -10.98 -1.79
C GLN A 53 -5.39 -10.70 -0.94
N PHE A 54 -5.36 -11.19 0.29
CA PHE A 54 -4.21 -11.09 1.19
C PHE A 54 -3.96 -12.44 1.89
N PRO A 55 -2.71 -12.92 1.96
CA PRO A 55 -1.51 -12.35 1.34
C PRO A 55 -1.41 -12.68 -0.17
N ILE A 56 -0.74 -11.81 -0.95
CA ILE A 56 -0.35 -12.06 -2.35
C ILE A 56 1.01 -12.77 -2.40
N TYR A 57 1.95 -12.36 -1.55
CA TYR A 57 3.31 -12.85 -1.46
C TYR A 57 3.45 -13.86 -0.32
N THR A 58 4.45 -14.72 -0.43
CA THR A 58 4.80 -15.64 0.65
C THR A 58 5.79 -14.97 1.59
N GLY A 59 5.57 -15.09 2.89
CA GLY A 59 6.44 -14.55 3.92
C GLY A 59 5.93 -14.88 5.32
N GLU A 60 6.65 -14.40 6.33
CA GLU A 60 6.22 -14.41 7.72
C GLU A 60 5.12 -13.37 7.92
N MET A 61 4.01 -13.77 8.54
CA MET A 61 2.95 -12.86 8.91
C MET A 61 3.20 -12.30 10.31
N ILE A 62 3.15 -10.97 10.43
CA ILE A 62 3.34 -10.23 11.68
C ILE A 62 2.17 -9.30 11.89
N GLU A 63 1.62 -9.28 13.11
CA GLU A 63 0.57 -8.34 13.50
C GLU A 63 1.07 -7.38 14.56
N ALA A 64 0.89 -6.08 14.30
CA ALA A 64 1.22 -5.03 15.26
C ALA A 64 0.33 -3.79 15.02
N GLY A 65 -0.24 -3.23 16.09
CA GLY A 65 -0.98 -1.97 16.02
C GLY A 65 -2.20 -1.99 15.08
N GLY A 66 -2.88 -3.13 14.94
CA GLY A 66 -4.02 -3.28 14.02
C GLY A 66 -3.64 -3.45 12.55
N ARG A 67 -2.34 -3.62 12.26
CA ARG A 67 -1.80 -3.90 10.92
C ARG A 67 -1.23 -5.31 10.87
N ALA A 68 -1.78 -6.15 10.01
CA ALA A 68 -1.13 -7.38 9.58
C ALA A 68 -0.12 -7.06 8.47
N SER A 69 1.06 -7.69 8.48
CA SER A 69 2.12 -7.46 7.49
C SER A 69 2.74 -8.78 7.06
N VAL A 70 3.08 -8.89 5.78
CA VAL A 70 3.85 -10.01 5.25
C VAL A 70 5.29 -9.56 5.08
N VAL A 71 6.21 -10.26 5.71
CA VAL A 71 7.64 -9.97 5.69
C VAL A 71 8.39 -11.16 5.08
N ALA A 72 9.13 -10.91 4.01
CA ALA A 72 10.06 -11.90 3.44
C ALA A 72 11.47 -11.65 3.97
N THR A 73 12.28 -12.71 4.05
CA THR A 73 13.71 -12.58 4.33
C THR A 73 14.49 -12.96 3.08
N GLU A 74 15.25 -12.00 2.53
CA GLU A 74 16.09 -12.17 1.34
C GLU A 74 17.50 -11.71 1.70
N ASP A 75 18.52 -12.53 1.43
CA ASP A 75 19.93 -12.23 1.74
C ASP A 75 20.17 -11.77 3.20
N GLY A 76 19.39 -12.31 4.14
CA GLY A 76 19.44 -11.94 5.56
C GLY A 76 18.81 -10.59 5.91
N GLN A 77 18.20 -9.90 4.95
CA GLN A 77 17.43 -8.68 5.14
C GLN A 77 15.94 -8.98 5.15
N ARG A 78 15.20 -8.31 6.05
CA ARG A 78 13.74 -8.42 6.13
C ARG A 78 13.11 -7.33 5.29
N HIS A 79 12.17 -7.72 4.42
CA HIS A 79 11.44 -6.85 3.52
C HIS A 79 9.94 -6.94 3.78
N ALA A 80 9.30 -5.81 4.04
CA ALA A 80 7.85 -5.76 4.20
C ALA A 80 7.20 -5.64 2.81
N LEU A 81 6.52 -6.69 2.39
CA LEU A 81 5.95 -6.79 1.04
C LEU A 81 4.49 -6.33 1.00
N GLU A 82 3.75 -6.59 2.08
CA GLU A 82 2.33 -6.31 2.16
C GLU A 82 1.92 -5.86 3.55
N HIS A 83 0.86 -5.08 3.60
CA HIS A 83 0.16 -4.70 4.82
C HIS A 83 -1.34 -4.78 4.62
N LEU A 84 -2.07 -5.24 5.62
CA LEU A 84 -3.52 -5.26 5.66
C LEU A 84 -4.01 -4.58 6.93
N PHE A 85 -4.93 -3.64 6.76
CA PHE A 85 -5.77 -3.12 7.82
C PHE A 85 -7.20 -3.61 7.61
N GLN A 86 -7.83 -4.05 8.69
CA GLN A 86 -9.25 -4.42 8.72
C GLN A 86 -10.00 -3.51 9.69
N ARG A 87 -11.20 -3.06 9.29
CA ARG A 87 -12.03 -2.14 10.07
C ARG A 87 -13.52 -2.48 9.95
N PRO A 88 -14.37 -2.06 10.90
CA PRO A 88 -15.79 -2.42 10.89
C PRO A 88 -16.58 -1.75 9.75
N ASP A 89 -16.18 -0.54 9.35
CA ASP A 89 -16.90 0.29 8.38
C ASP A 89 -16.27 0.28 6.98
N ALA A 90 -17.05 0.56 5.94
CA ALA A 90 -16.54 0.58 4.56
C ALA A 90 -15.53 1.72 4.31
N PRO A 91 -14.48 1.52 3.48
CA PRO A 91 -13.92 0.22 3.04
C PRO A 91 -13.50 -0.66 4.21
N ARG A 92 -13.92 -1.94 4.22
CA ARG A 92 -13.61 -2.88 5.31
C ARG A 92 -12.13 -3.23 5.37
N GLU A 93 -11.47 -3.22 4.22
CA GLU A 93 -10.07 -3.54 4.09
C GLU A 93 -9.33 -2.44 3.35
N ILE A 94 -8.16 -2.09 3.89
CA ILE A 94 -7.11 -1.36 3.18
C ILE A 94 -5.90 -2.28 3.08
N HIS A 95 -5.63 -2.75 1.86
CA HIS A 95 -4.52 -3.64 1.56
C HIS A 95 -3.49 -2.91 0.72
N ILE A 96 -2.25 -2.95 1.19
CA ILE A 96 -1.10 -2.26 0.63
C ILE A 96 -0.09 -3.32 0.21
N TRP A 97 0.44 -3.24 -1.00
CA TRP A 97 1.56 -4.10 -1.42
C TRP A 97 2.58 -3.35 -2.27
N THR A 98 3.83 -3.73 -2.12
CA THR A 98 4.94 -3.17 -2.90
C THR A 98 5.06 -3.87 -4.25
N MET A 99 5.54 -3.13 -5.26
CA MET A 99 5.92 -3.72 -6.53
C MET A 99 7.29 -4.39 -6.41
N THR A 100 7.55 -5.39 -7.25
CA THR A 100 8.88 -5.98 -7.38
C THR A 100 9.83 -4.94 -7.96
N LEU A 101 10.74 -4.46 -7.11
CA LEU A 101 11.73 -3.42 -7.38
C LEU A 101 13.05 -3.84 -6.73
N ASP A 102 14.14 -3.20 -7.13
CA ASP A 102 15.48 -3.49 -6.65
C ASP A 102 16.13 -2.27 -5.98
N GLY A 103 17.11 -2.53 -5.12
CA GLY A 103 17.99 -1.51 -4.55
C GLY A 103 17.23 -0.36 -3.86
N ALA A 104 17.60 0.87 -4.22
CA ALA A 104 17.03 2.08 -3.60
C ALA A 104 15.52 2.24 -3.87
N ASP A 105 15.03 1.77 -5.02
CA ASP A 105 13.62 1.86 -5.36
C ASP A 105 12.78 0.92 -4.49
N ARG A 106 13.29 -0.29 -4.20
CA ARG A 106 12.67 -1.21 -3.25
C ARG A 106 12.57 -0.59 -1.86
N ALA A 107 13.67 -0.06 -1.34
CA ALA A 107 13.71 0.59 -0.03
C ALA A 107 12.77 1.80 0.06
N LEU A 108 12.57 2.54 -1.04
CA LEU A 108 11.60 3.63 -1.12
C LEU A 108 10.16 3.10 -1.13
N ALA A 109 9.86 2.05 -1.89
CA ALA A 109 8.52 1.44 -1.92
C ALA A 109 8.12 0.92 -0.54
N GLU A 110 9.01 0.20 0.14
CA GLU A 110 8.79 -0.29 1.50
C GLU A 110 8.51 0.86 2.47
N ARG A 111 9.31 1.93 2.43
CA ARG A 111 9.11 3.11 3.29
C ARG A 111 7.76 3.78 3.04
N ILE A 112 7.38 3.94 1.78
CA ILE A 112 6.08 4.53 1.41
C ILE A 112 4.95 3.62 1.91
N ALA A 113 5.02 2.31 1.64
CA ALA A 113 4.01 1.34 2.08
C ALA A 113 3.86 1.31 3.60
N GLN A 114 4.97 1.36 4.34
CA GLN A 114 4.98 1.35 5.80
C GLN A 114 4.41 2.64 6.42
N SER A 115 4.47 3.77 5.69
CA SER A 115 3.86 5.05 6.12
C SER A 115 2.36 5.11 5.92
N VAL A 116 1.75 4.14 5.22
CA VAL A 116 0.31 4.10 5.06
C VAL A 116 -0.35 3.79 6.40
N ASP A 117 -1.30 4.63 6.78
CA ASP A 117 -2.12 4.46 7.98
C ASP A 117 -3.60 4.75 7.68
N ILE A 118 -4.49 4.12 8.44
CA ILE A 118 -5.93 4.27 8.24
C ILE A 118 -6.45 5.58 8.84
N ARG A 119 -7.51 6.11 8.24
CA ARG A 119 -8.31 7.21 8.81
C ARG A 119 -9.58 6.69 9.47
#